data_AF-A0A524IPH6-F1
#
_entry.id   AF-A0A524IPH6-F1
#
_cell.length_a   1.000
_cell.length_b   1.000
_cell.length_c   1.000
_cell.angle_alpha   90.00
_cell.angle_beta   90.00
_cell.angle_gamma   90.00
#
_symmetry.space_group_name_H-M   'P 1'
#
loop_
_entity.id
_entity.type
_entity.pdbx_description
1 polymer ?
#
loop_
_entity_poly.entity_id
_entity_poly.type
_entity_poly.pdbx_seq_one_letter_code
_entity_poly.pdbx_strand_id
1 'polypeptide(L)'
;MRRSRILSVILTLYLLLIACAVSASSQPPVQPKPSGELPVLLLDKPVRFLNSDGLPLVIPSGTYQVTALSPDMLQLTSTSTGEAQNLHATTMTHTESLTAPYPFLIEEAEEKGHVHLVLLLPYGQGLDVEGRWEEIQTRGIGDLNSSTFTPTRRYTGVIMQQGRVTMDDDFNEQEAISSSAMSRLHSKVAPFYGRVTLEQGRIKLDADAQKLLRKRCRLCARKQ
;
A
#
# COMPACT_ATOMS: atom_id res chain seq x y z
N MET A 1 24.71 -70.82 21.44
CA MET A 1 25.15 -69.71 20.55
C MET A 1 24.59 -69.75 19.10
N ARG A 2 23.95 -70.83 18.61
CA ARG A 2 23.41 -70.86 17.22
C ARG A 2 22.06 -70.14 17.00
N ARG A 3 21.24 -69.95 18.04
CA ARG A 3 19.92 -69.31 17.92
C ARG A 3 19.97 -67.79 17.71
N SER A 4 21.05 -67.13 18.12
CA SER A 4 21.20 -65.66 17.98
C SER A 4 21.45 -65.21 16.54
N ARG A 5 22.01 -66.07 15.68
CA ARG A 5 22.30 -65.71 14.29
C ARG A 5 21.05 -65.71 13.40
N ILE A 6 20.05 -66.55 13.74
CA ILE A 6 18.81 -66.68 12.96
C ILE A 6 17.90 -65.46 13.18
N LEU A 7 17.80 -64.96 14.41
CA LEU A 7 16.99 -63.78 14.75
C LEU A 7 17.50 -62.49 14.07
N SER A 8 18.83 -62.32 13.95
CA SER A 8 19.42 -61.16 13.29
C SER A 8 19.09 -61.09 11.81
N VAL A 9 19.08 -62.23 11.11
CA VAL A 9 18.81 -62.29 9.66
C VAL A 9 17.35 -61.98 9.37
N ILE A 10 16.43 -62.47 10.20
CA ILE A 10 14.99 -62.21 10.04
C ILE A 10 14.69 -60.73 10.27
N LEU A 11 15.31 -60.09 11.27
CA LEU A 11 15.11 -58.66 11.54
C LEU A 11 15.63 -57.77 10.41
N THR A 12 16.79 -58.10 9.83
CA THR A 12 17.32 -57.36 8.67
C THR A 12 16.46 -57.53 7.42
N LEU A 13 15.87 -58.72 7.21
CA LEU A 13 14.97 -58.95 6.07
C LEU A 13 13.64 -58.19 6.23
N TYR A 14 13.14 -58.09 7.46
CA TYR A 14 11.91 -57.36 7.77
C TYR A 14 12.08 -55.84 7.60
N LEU A 15 13.22 -55.28 8.02
CA LEU A 15 13.56 -53.87 7.79
C LEU A 15 13.72 -53.54 6.29
N LEU A 16 14.28 -54.47 5.50
CA LEU A 16 14.42 -54.29 4.05
C LEU A 16 13.05 -54.32 3.33
N LEU A 17 12.12 -55.15 3.79
CA LEU A 17 10.76 -55.23 3.22
C LEU A 17 9.91 -53.99 3.50
N ILE A 18 10.10 -53.33 4.64
CA ILE A 18 9.40 -52.07 4.96
C ILE A 18 9.89 -50.91 4.08
N ALA A 19 11.17 -50.92 3.67
CA ALA A 19 11.74 -49.86 2.83
C ALA A 19 11.21 -49.86 1.38
N CYS A 20 10.72 -50.99 0.86
CA CYS A 20 10.23 -51.07 -0.53
C CYS A 20 8.75 -50.71 -0.71
N ALA A 21 7.95 -50.60 0.36
CA ALA A 21 6.51 -50.38 0.23
C ALA A 21 6.09 -48.91 0.11
N VAL A 22 7.01 -47.95 0.31
CA VAL A 22 6.74 -46.51 0.15
C VAL A 22 7.25 -46.02 -1.20
N SER A 23 6.73 -46.63 -2.27
CA SER A 23 6.76 -46.04 -3.61
C SER A 23 5.31 -45.78 -4.02
N ALA A 24 4.62 -45.02 -3.18
CA ALA A 24 3.32 -44.46 -3.53
C ALA A 24 3.53 -43.50 -4.70
N SER A 25 3.14 -43.96 -5.89
CA SER A 25 2.85 -43.22 -7.11
C SER A 25 2.78 -41.70 -6.92
N SER A 26 3.92 -41.03 -7.02
CA SER A 26 4.00 -39.59 -7.27
C SER A 26 3.69 -39.37 -8.74
N GLN A 27 2.43 -39.48 -9.14
CA GLN A 27 2.01 -38.77 -10.35
C GLN A 27 2.34 -37.30 -10.06
N PRO A 28 3.27 -36.67 -10.81
CA PRO A 28 3.53 -35.26 -10.61
C PRO A 28 2.18 -34.57 -10.79
N PRO A 29 1.70 -33.80 -9.78
CA PRO A 29 0.44 -33.10 -9.91
C PRO A 29 0.48 -32.36 -11.23
N VAL A 30 -0.51 -32.61 -12.09
CA VAL A 30 -0.65 -31.95 -13.39
C VAL A 30 -0.69 -30.46 -13.08
N GLN A 31 0.48 -29.81 -13.18
CA GLN A 31 0.61 -28.43 -12.80
C GLN A 31 -0.23 -27.65 -13.81
N PRO A 32 -1.25 -26.90 -13.35
CA PRO A 32 -2.00 -26.03 -14.24
C PRO A 32 -0.97 -25.11 -14.90
N LYS A 33 -0.92 -25.16 -16.23
CA LYS A 33 -0.06 -24.31 -17.05
C LYS A 33 -0.27 -22.87 -16.56
N PRO A 34 0.71 -22.24 -15.91
CA PRO A 34 0.51 -20.93 -15.32
C PRO A 34 0.16 -19.97 -16.47
N SER A 35 -1.01 -19.34 -16.37
CA SER A 35 -1.33 -18.18 -17.19
C SER A 35 -0.26 -17.14 -16.84
N GLY A 36 0.71 -16.95 -17.73
CA GLY A 36 1.94 -16.19 -17.52
C GLY A 36 1.71 -14.69 -17.45
N GLU A 37 0.72 -14.26 -16.69
CA GLU A 37 0.48 -12.86 -16.38
C GLU A 37 1.54 -12.41 -15.39
N LEU A 38 2.34 -11.43 -15.80
CA LEU A 38 3.39 -10.87 -14.96
C LEU A 38 2.72 -10.13 -13.80
N PRO A 39 3.20 -10.33 -12.56
CA PRO A 39 2.61 -9.70 -11.41
C PRO A 39 2.80 -8.17 -11.47
N VAL A 40 1.72 -7.44 -11.17
CA VAL A 40 1.66 -5.99 -11.22
C VAL A 40 1.48 -5.41 -9.82
N LEU A 41 2.28 -4.40 -9.50
CA LEU A 41 2.21 -3.62 -8.28
C LEU A 41 1.81 -2.17 -8.59
N LEU A 42 0.93 -1.61 -7.76
CA LEU A 42 0.58 -0.19 -7.79
C LEU A 42 1.28 0.54 -6.63
N LEU A 43 2.03 1.60 -6.94
CA LEU A 43 2.60 2.52 -5.97
C LEU A 43 1.84 3.84 -6.02
N ASP A 44 1.11 4.15 -4.95
CA ASP A 44 0.29 5.38 -4.87
C ASP A 44 1.12 6.64 -4.61
N LYS A 45 2.34 6.49 -4.10
CA LYS A 45 3.26 7.57 -3.73
C LYS A 45 4.70 7.22 -4.15
N PRO A 46 5.58 8.22 -4.27
CA PRO A 46 7.00 7.95 -4.44
C PRO A 46 7.58 7.22 -3.23
N VAL A 47 8.40 6.19 -3.50
CA VAL A 47 9.10 5.39 -2.48
C VAL A 47 10.59 5.52 -2.68
N ARG A 48 11.33 5.70 -1.59
CA ARG A 48 12.79 5.64 -1.58
C ARG A 48 13.24 4.26 -1.13
N PHE A 49 13.99 3.57 -1.98
CA PHE A 49 14.65 2.30 -1.68
C PHE A 49 16.17 2.48 -1.73
N LEU A 50 16.90 1.40 -1.46
CA LEU A 50 18.32 1.28 -1.77
C LEU A 50 18.49 0.45 -3.06
N ASN A 51 19.33 0.92 -3.98
CA ASN A 51 19.70 0.16 -5.16
C ASN A 51 20.70 -0.97 -4.81
N SER A 52 21.14 -1.72 -5.80
CA SER A 52 22.16 -2.78 -5.64
C SER A 52 23.51 -2.30 -5.09
N ASP A 53 23.82 -1.02 -5.26
CA ASP A 53 25.06 -0.40 -4.78
C ASP A 53 24.89 0.20 -3.37
N GLY A 54 23.72 0.03 -2.74
CA GLY A 54 23.37 0.64 -1.46
C GLY A 54 23.10 2.15 -1.53
N LEU A 55 22.97 2.71 -2.73
CA LEU A 55 22.66 4.12 -2.94
C LEU A 55 21.14 4.35 -2.92
N PRO A 56 20.66 5.48 -2.36
CA PRO A 56 19.25 5.82 -2.37
C PRO A 56 18.71 5.98 -3.80
N LEU A 57 17.61 5.30 -4.10
CA LEU A 57 16.88 5.38 -5.36
C LEU A 57 15.43 5.75 -5.07
N VAL A 58 14.92 6.78 -5.75
CA VAL A 58 13.51 7.20 -5.61
C VAL A 58 12.71 6.65 -6.79
N ILE A 59 11.73 5.81 -6.48
CA ILE A 59 10.77 5.23 -7.41
C ILE A 59 9.53 6.12 -7.42
N PRO A 60 9.13 6.70 -8.55
CA PRO A 60 7.93 7.52 -8.62
C PRO A 60 6.66 6.67 -8.42
N SER A 61 5.54 7.31 -8.05
CA SER A 61 4.23 6.65 -8.04
C SER A 61 3.86 6.13 -9.43
N GLY A 62 3.25 4.96 -9.53
CA GLY A 62 2.88 4.36 -10.81
C GLY A 62 2.60 2.86 -10.71
N THR A 63 2.44 2.24 -11.88
CA THR A 63 2.22 0.79 -12.00
C THR A 63 3.51 0.13 -12.48
N TYR A 64 3.91 -0.95 -11.80
CA TYR A 64 5.18 -1.63 -12.01
C TYR A 64 4.98 -3.14 -12.17
N GLN A 65 5.70 -3.73 -13.10
CA GLN A 65 5.90 -5.18 -13.13
C GLN A 65 7.04 -5.54 -12.18
N VAL A 66 6.80 -6.55 -11.34
CA VAL A 66 7.75 -6.98 -10.31
C VAL A 66 8.33 -8.32 -10.71
N THR A 67 9.63 -8.39 -10.94
CA THR A 67 10.30 -9.65 -11.34
C THR A 67 11.47 -9.96 -10.42
N ALA A 68 11.61 -11.21 -10.00
CA ALA A 68 12.82 -11.68 -9.32
C ALA A 68 13.93 -11.88 -10.36
N LEU A 69 15.03 -11.13 -10.26
CA LEU A 69 16.19 -11.27 -11.15
C LEU A 69 17.16 -12.33 -10.64
N SER A 70 17.38 -12.36 -9.32
CA SER A 70 18.16 -13.36 -8.58
C SER A 70 17.57 -13.56 -7.17
N PRO A 71 18.07 -14.51 -6.35
CA PRO A 71 17.54 -14.74 -4.99
C PRO A 71 17.66 -13.57 -4.01
N ASP A 72 18.40 -12.52 -4.39
CA ASP A 72 18.75 -11.35 -3.60
C ASP A 72 18.49 -10.03 -4.36
N MET A 73 17.84 -10.11 -5.53
CA MET A 73 17.61 -8.96 -6.39
C MET A 73 16.19 -8.98 -6.98
N LEU A 74 15.50 -7.86 -6.80
CA LEU A 74 14.18 -7.60 -7.35
C LEU A 74 14.29 -6.52 -8.42
N GLN A 75 13.61 -6.71 -9.55
CA GLN A 75 13.51 -5.73 -10.62
C GLN A 75 12.09 -5.17 -10.69
N LEU A 76 11.99 -3.84 -10.63
CA LEU A 76 10.78 -3.08 -10.91
C LEU A 76 10.86 -2.52 -12.33
N THR A 77 9.92 -2.91 -13.20
CA THR A 77 9.82 -2.38 -14.56
C THR A 77 8.56 -1.51 -14.65
N SER A 78 8.73 -0.22 -14.89
CA SER A 78 7.62 0.71 -15.06
C SER A 78 6.77 0.32 -16.26
N THR A 79 5.45 0.16 -16.07
CA THR A 79 4.56 -0.17 -17.20
C THR A 79 4.33 1.00 -18.15
N SER A 80 4.60 2.24 -17.71
CA SER A 80 4.41 3.45 -18.52
C SER A 80 5.66 3.85 -19.30
N THR A 81 6.84 3.76 -18.67
CA THR A 81 8.12 4.17 -19.29
C THR A 81 8.92 3.00 -19.83
N GLY A 82 8.68 1.77 -19.34
CA GLY A 82 9.49 0.60 -19.65
C GLY A 82 10.86 0.60 -18.96
N GLU A 83 11.14 1.58 -18.10
CA GLU A 83 12.41 1.65 -17.36
C GLU A 83 12.45 0.59 -16.27
N ALA A 84 13.56 -0.15 -16.24
CA ALA A 84 13.82 -1.21 -15.27
C ALA A 84 14.77 -0.71 -14.17
N GLN A 85 14.43 -1.01 -12.92
CA GLN A 85 15.14 -0.56 -11.74
C GLN A 85 15.42 -1.76 -10.84
N ASN A 86 16.68 -1.95 -10.48
CA ASN A 86 17.14 -3.11 -9.72
C ASN A 86 17.32 -2.73 -8.25
N LEU A 87 16.68 -3.49 -7.37
CA LEU A 87 16.65 -3.30 -5.93
C LEU A 87 17.29 -4.51 -5.24
N HIS A 88 18.08 -4.24 -4.20
CA HIS A 88 18.60 -5.30 -3.35
C HIS A 88 17.48 -5.81 -2.44
N ALA A 89 17.34 -7.13 -2.31
CA ALA A 89 16.28 -7.77 -1.54
C ALA A 89 16.83 -8.79 -0.54
N THR A 90 16.19 -8.88 0.61
CA THR A 90 16.43 -9.91 1.61
C THR A 90 15.57 -11.13 1.30
N THR A 91 16.19 -12.31 1.23
CA THR A 91 15.44 -13.56 1.03
C THR A 91 14.62 -13.89 2.29
N MET A 92 13.37 -14.27 2.09
CA MET A 92 12.47 -14.77 3.13
C MET A 92 11.79 -16.08 2.72
N THR A 93 11.12 -16.73 3.65
CA THR A 93 10.32 -17.94 3.39
C THR A 93 8.88 -17.75 3.83
N HIS A 94 7.93 -18.39 3.16
CA HIS A 94 6.51 -18.37 3.53
C HIS A 94 5.85 -19.75 3.41
N THR A 95 4.72 -19.92 4.10
CA THR A 95 3.96 -21.19 4.11
C THR A 95 2.83 -21.24 3.08
N GLU A 96 2.51 -20.12 2.43
CA GLU A 96 1.44 -20.05 1.44
C GLU A 96 1.75 -20.88 0.17
N SER A 97 0.74 -21.59 -0.33
CA SER A 97 0.86 -22.36 -1.58
C SER A 97 0.48 -21.48 -2.76
N LEU A 98 1.48 -20.89 -3.41
CA LEU A 98 1.31 -20.03 -4.58
C LEU A 98 1.58 -20.78 -5.89
N THR A 99 0.75 -20.53 -6.90
CA THR A 99 0.94 -21.05 -8.27
C THR A 99 1.67 -20.06 -9.18
N ALA A 100 1.69 -18.78 -8.81
CA ALA A 100 2.38 -17.70 -9.50
C ALA A 100 2.94 -16.70 -8.48
N PRO A 101 3.95 -15.90 -8.84
CA PRO A 101 4.47 -14.85 -7.96
C PRO A 101 3.41 -13.82 -7.58
N TYR A 102 3.46 -13.32 -6.35
CA TYR A 102 2.49 -12.36 -5.82
C TYR A 102 3.18 -11.22 -5.07
N PRO A 103 3.19 -9.99 -5.62
CA PRO A 103 3.77 -8.83 -4.97
C PRO A 103 2.73 -8.10 -4.14
N PHE A 104 3.17 -7.51 -3.03
CA PHE A 104 2.39 -6.55 -2.27
C PHE A 104 3.30 -5.62 -1.49
N LEU A 105 2.71 -4.55 -0.96
CA LEU A 105 3.40 -3.54 -0.16
C LEU A 105 2.79 -3.55 1.24
N ILE A 106 3.63 -3.66 2.27
CA ILE A 106 3.24 -3.55 3.68
C ILE A 106 3.80 -2.24 4.24
N GLU A 107 2.97 -1.48 4.94
CA GLU A 107 3.44 -0.38 5.78
C GLU A 107 3.65 -0.88 7.21
N GLU A 108 4.80 -0.54 7.81
CA GLU A 108 5.08 -0.93 9.19
C GLU A 108 4.35 -0.01 10.17
N ALA A 109 3.69 -0.61 11.17
CA ALA A 109 2.82 0.13 12.09
C ALA A 109 3.61 1.00 13.09
N GLU A 110 4.83 0.61 13.44
CA GLU A 110 5.64 1.28 14.46
C GLU A 110 6.47 2.43 13.88
N GLU A 111 6.90 2.32 12.63
CA GLU A 111 7.75 3.30 11.98
C GLU A 111 7.01 3.99 10.82
N LYS A 112 6.45 5.18 11.10
CA LYS A 112 5.72 5.95 10.10
C LYS A 112 6.56 6.19 8.85
N GLY A 113 6.06 5.71 7.72
CA GLY A 113 6.72 5.88 6.43
C GLY A 113 7.60 4.70 6.03
N HIS A 114 7.87 3.75 6.92
CA HIS A 114 8.62 2.54 6.57
C HIS A 114 7.72 1.56 5.80
N VAL A 115 8.24 1.02 4.70
CA VAL A 115 7.50 0.11 3.83
C VAL A 115 8.34 -1.08 3.42
N HIS A 116 7.69 -2.23 3.33
CA HIS A 116 8.25 -3.48 2.84
C HIS A 116 7.58 -3.82 1.51
N LEU A 117 8.36 -3.88 0.44
CA LEU A 117 7.95 -4.44 -0.83
C LEU A 117 8.28 -5.93 -0.81
N VAL A 118 7.23 -6.74 -0.71
CA VAL A 118 7.37 -8.20 -0.61
C VAL A 118 6.91 -8.83 -1.93
N LEU A 119 7.75 -9.70 -2.48
CA LEU A 119 7.42 -10.58 -3.59
C LEU A 119 7.43 -12.02 -3.10
N LEU A 120 6.25 -12.62 -2.95
CA LEU A 120 6.14 -14.05 -2.67
C LEU A 120 6.30 -14.85 -3.96
N LEU A 121 7.11 -15.89 -3.92
CA LEU A 121 7.41 -16.78 -5.04
C LEU A 121 6.81 -18.16 -4.77
N PRO A 122 6.53 -18.96 -5.82
CA PRO A 122 6.17 -20.36 -5.62
C PRO A 122 7.25 -21.10 -4.80
N TYR A 123 6.85 -22.23 -4.19
CA TYR A 123 7.73 -23.08 -3.38
C TYR A 123 8.16 -22.49 -2.03
N GLY A 124 7.42 -21.51 -1.50
CA GLY A 124 7.63 -20.98 -0.15
C GLY A 124 8.83 -20.05 -0.02
N GLN A 125 9.28 -19.47 -1.13
CA GLN A 125 10.36 -18.49 -1.17
C GLN A 125 9.78 -17.08 -1.30
N GLY A 126 10.47 -16.07 -0.81
CA GLY A 126 10.07 -14.69 -1.02
C GLY A 126 11.27 -13.75 -1.01
N LEU A 127 11.04 -12.56 -1.52
CA LEU A 127 11.99 -11.45 -1.49
C LEU A 127 11.32 -10.28 -0.76
N ASP A 128 12.06 -9.65 0.14
CA ASP A 128 11.64 -8.44 0.85
C ASP A 128 12.60 -7.29 0.55
N VAL A 129 12.06 -6.13 0.19
CA VAL A 129 12.83 -4.91 -0.03
C VAL A 129 12.31 -3.83 0.92
N GLU A 130 13.20 -3.38 1.79
CA GLU A 130 12.93 -2.27 2.71
C GLU A 130 13.03 -0.92 2.00
N GLY A 131 12.03 -0.07 2.23
CA GLY A 131 11.96 1.27 1.69
C GLY A 131 11.27 2.24 2.63
N ARG A 132 11.24 3.51 2.23
CA ARG A 132 10.51 4.55 2.94
C ARG A 132 9.70 5.39 1.97
N TRP A 133 8.45 5.70 2.32
CA TRP A 133 7.66 6.70 1.61
C TRP A 133 8.42 8.03 1.60
N GLU A 134 8.47 8.66 0.43
CA GLU A 134 8.97 10.03 0.38
C GLU A 134 7.93 10.95 1.00
N GLU A 135 8.23 11.45 2.21
CA GLU A 135 7.41 12.48 2.83
C GLU A 135 7.57 13.75 2.00
N ILE A 136 6.43 14.29 1.54
CA ILE A 136 6.41 15.61 0.92
C ILE A 136 6.82 16.60 2.01
N GLN A 137 8.10 16.99 2.00
CA GLN A 137 8.57 18.10 2.81
C GLN A 137 7.90 19.36 2.27
N THR A 138 6.78 19.77 2.87
CA THR A 138 6.20 21.06 2.60
C THR A 138 7.25 22.10 3.01
N ARG A 139 7.70 22.92 2.06
CA ARG A 139 8.63 24.05 2.32
C ARG A 139 7.90 25.19 3.05
N GLY A 140 7.17 24.88 4.11
CA GLY A 140 6.48 25.82 4.98
C GLY A 140 7.19 25.88 6.32
N ILE A 141 7.70 27.07 6.66
CA ILE A 141 8.27 27.51 7.94
C ILE A 141 8.38 26.40 9.02
N GLY A 142 9.58 25.83 9.11
CA GLY A 142 10.08 25.04 10.23
C GLY A 142 9.56 23.60 10.27
N ASP A 143 10.48 22.64 10.36
CA ASP A 143 10.20 21.27 10.77
C ASP A 143 9.41 21.27 12.09
N LEU A 144 8.08 21.24 11.99
CA LEU A 144 7.16 20.99 13.11
C LEU A 144 7.18 19.50 13.46
N ASN A 145 8.39 18.91 13.50
CA ASN A 145 8.57 17.60 14.06
C ASN A 145 8.02 17.64 15.50
N SER A 146 7.26 16.63 15.91
CA SER A 146 6.53 16.64 17.19
C SER A 146 7.43 16.85 18.41
N SER A 147 8.75 16.62 18.26
CA SER A 147 9.76 16.91 19.27
C SER A 147 10.03 18.41 19.48
N THR A 148 9.82 19.24 18.46
CA THR A 148 10.04 20.70 18.50
C THR A 148 8.94 21.42 19.29
N PHE A 149 7.75 20.82 19.43
CA PHE A 149 6.65 21.30 20.29
C PHE A 149 6.54 20.53 21.60
N THR A 150 7.66 20.23 22.24
CA THR A 150 7.60 19.92 23.67
C THR A 150 7.27 21.22 24.43
N PRO A 151 6.10 21.34 25.10
CA PRO A 151 5.66 22.57 25.76
C PRO A 151 6.59 23.02 26.90
N THR A 152 7.58 22.20 27.25
CA THR A 152 8.61 22.48 28.24
C THR A 152 9.60 23.56 27.78
N ARG A 153 9.77 23.76 26.47
CA ARG A 153 10.57 24.89 25.95
C ARG A 153 9.65 26.01 25.48
N ARG A 154 9.42 26.98 26.36
CA ARG A 154 8.79 28.26 26.02
C ARG A 154 9.72 29.02 25.06
N TYR A 155 9.56 28.85 23.77
CA TYR A 155 10.10 29.78 22.80
C TYR A 155 9.25 31.06 22.83
N THR A 156 9.61 31.99 23.70
CA THR A 156 9.22 33.41 23.58
C THR A 156 10.02 34.04 22.45
N GLY A 157 9.78 33.58 21.22
CA GLY A 157 10.26 34.20 20.00
C GLY A 157 9.17 35.14 19.49
N VAL A 158 9.19 36.40 19.91
CA VAL A 158 8.41 37.44 19.25
C VAL A 158 9.02 37.60 17.86
N ILE A 159 8.29 37.19 16.82
CA ILE A 159 8.66 37.51 15.44
C ILE A 159 8.34 38.99 15.24
N MET A 160 9.28 39.85 15.65
CA MET A 160 9.25 41.26 15.30
C MET A 160 9.55 41.36 13.81
N GLN A 161 8.50 41.33 12.99
CA GLN A 161 8.62 41.73 11.58
C GLN A 161 8.79 43.26 11.54
N GLN A 162 10.02 43.73 11.75
CA GLN A 162 10.40 45.14 11.60
C GLN A 162 10.57 45.46 10.10
N GLY A 163 9.46 45.41 9.36
CA GLY A 163 9.33 46.09 8.08
C GLY A 163 8.46 47.32 8.28
N ARG A 164 8.82 48.45 7.67
CA ARG A 164 7.95 49.64 7.63
C ARG A 164 6.69 49.23 6.87
N VAL A 165 5.57 49.09 7.59
CA VAL A 165 4.25 48.99 6.98
C VAL A 165 3.97 50.36 6.37
N THR A 166 4.24 50.53 5.08
CA THR A 166 3.55 51.55 4.30
C THR A 166 2.07 51.14 4.33
N MET A 167 1.24 52.00 4.91
CA MET A 167 -0.19 51.91 4.62
C MET A 167 -0.32 52.34 3.18
N ASP A 168 -0.40 51.36 2.30
CA ASP A 168 -0.81 51.58 0.92
C ASP A 168 -2.27 52.08 1.02
N ASP A 169 -2.63 53.14 0.29
CA ASP A 169 -3.96 53.80 0.32
C ASP A 169 -5.10 52.90 -0.23
N ASP A 170 -4.83 51.61 -0.36
CA ASP A 170 -5.62 50.60 -1.05
C ASP A 170 -6.54 49.84 -0.07
N PHE A 171 -6.64 50.28 1.19
CA PHE A 171 -7.48 49.69 2.26
C PHE A 171 -9.01 49.78 1.98
N ASN A 172 -9.41 50.11 0.75
CA ASN A 172 -10.81 50.08 0.32
C ASN A 172 -11.19 48.88 -0.57
N GLU A 173 -10.28 47.95 -0.88
CA GLU A 173 -10.64 46.77 -1.67
C GLU A 173 -11.46 45.71 -0.89
N GLN A 174 -11.51 45.77 0.45
CA GLN A 174 -12.33 44.83 1.23
C GLN A 174 -13.85 45.05 1.07
N GLU A 175 -14.33 46.27 0.76
CA GLU A 175 -15.75 46.52 0.48
C GLU A 175 -16.20 45.97 -0.90
N ALA A 176 -15.28 45.84 -1.87
CA ALA A 176 -15.59 45.27 -3.17
C ALA A 176 -15.77 43.74 -3.13
N ILE A 177 -15.05 43.06 -2.21
CA ILE A 177 -15.14 41.61 -2.04
C ILE A 177 -16.42 41.22 -1.30
N SER A 178 -16.83 41.99 -0.29
CA SER A 178 -18.05 41.71 0.48
C SER A 178 -19.33 41.93 -0.35
N SER A 179 -19.35 42.93 -1.24
CA SER A 179 -20.49 43.18 -2.13
C SER A 179 -20.61 42.20 -3.31
N SER A 180 -19.49 41.67 -3.82
CA SER A 180 -19.51 40.71 -4.94
C SER A 180 -19.79 39.26 -4.51
N ALA A 181 -19.44 38.87 -3.29
CA ALA A 181 -19.68 37.52 -2.77
C ALA A 181 -21.15 37.25 -2.41
N MET A 182 -21.92 38.25 -1.96
CA MET A 182 -23.33 38.04 -1.61
C MET A 182 -24.29 38.02 -2.81
N SER A 183 -23.94 38.64 -3.94
CA SER A 183 -24.82 38.66 -5.11
C SER A 183 -24.84 37.33 -5.90
N ARG A 184 -23.78 36.50 -5.79
CA ARG A 184 -23.68 35.25 -6.57
C ARG A 184 -24.18 33.99 -5.86
N LEU A 185 -24.44 34.03 -4.55
CA LEU A 185 -24.87 32.83 -3.80
C LEU A 185 -26.39 32.69 -3.63
N HIS A 186 -27.20 33.68 -4.01
CA HIS A 186 -28.64 33.62 -3.81
C HIS A 186 -29.46 32.95 -4.93
N SER A 187 -28.86 32.47 -6.03
CA SER A 187 -29.64 31.90 -7.14
C SER A 187 -29.63 30.37 -7.31
N LYS A 188 -28.77 29.59 -6.64
CA LYS A 188 -28.69 28.14 -6.94
C LYS A 188 -28.42 27.15 -5.80
N VAL A 189 -28.42 27.54 -4.53
CA VAL A 189 -28.32 26.56 -3.44
C VAL A 189 -29.49 26.73 -2.49
N ALA A 190 -30.59 26.06 -2.82
CA ALA A 190 -31.62 25.77 -1.83
C ALA A 190 -30.96 24.95 -0.70
N PRO A 191 -31.05 25.37 0.57
CA PRO A 191 -30.42 24.68 1.67
C PRO A 191 -31.09 23.31 1.86
N PHE A 192 -30.34 22.25 1.56
CA PHE A 192 -30.78 20.85 1.65
C PHE A 192 -30.64 20.35 3.10
N TYR A 193 -31.40 20.94 4.03
CA TYR A 193 -31.53 20.40 5.38
C TYR A 193 -32.58 19.30 5.40
N GLY A 194 -32.22 18.12 4.89
CA GLY A 194 -33.01 16.91 5.11
C GLY A 194 -32.89 16.49 6.57
N ARG A 195 -34.00 16.54 7.31
CA ARG A 195 -34.06 16.09 8.72
C ARG A 195 -33.96 14.57 8.77
N VAL A 196 -32.85 14.05 9.27
CA VAL A 196 -32.70 12.61 9.52
C VAL A 196 -33.17 12.35 10.95
N THR A 197 -34.26 11.58 11.10
CA THR A 197 -34.74 11.11 12.40
C THR A 197 -34.38 9.64 12.58
N LEU A 198 -33.76 9.32 13.72
CA LEU A 198 -33.47 7.97 14.17
C LEU A 198 -34.63 7.50 15.05
N GLU A 199 -35.48 6.62 14.51
CA GLU A 199 -36.44 5.86 15.32
C GLU A 199 -35.97 4.41 15.40
N GLN A 200 -35.80 3.90 16.63
CA GLN A 200 -35.61 2.46 16.91
C GLN A 200 -34.45 1.81 16.12
N GLY A 201 -33.32 2.51 15.97
CA GLY A 201 -32.13 1.96 15.32
C GLY A 201 -32.23 1.78 13.80
N ARG A 202 -33.28 2.31 13.16
CA ARG A 202 -33.39 2.37 11.69
C ARG A 202 -33.40 3.82 11.21
N ILE A 203 -32.56 4.12 10.24
CA ILE A 203 -32.52 5.43 9.58
C ILE A 203 -33.72 5.50 8.62
N LYS A 204 -34.76 6.27 8.98
CA LYS A 204 -35.86 6.60 8.06
C LYS A 204 -35.50 7.87 7.31
N LEU A 205 -35.32 7.76 6.00
CA LEU A 205 -35.24 8.91 5.10
C LEU A 205 -36.66 9.39 4.79
N ASP A 206 -36.87 10.70 4.79
CA ASP A 206 -38.12 11.34 4.35
C ASP A 206 -38.51 10.87 2.92
N ALA A 207 -39.80 10.78 2.65
CA ALA A 207 -40.36 10.35 1.38
C ALA A 207 -39.80 11.15 0.20
N ASP A 208 -39.52 12.43 0.39
CA ASP A 208 -38.92 13.30 -0.63
C ASP A 208 -37.45 12.95 -0.92
N ALA A 209 -36.68 12.60 0.10
CA ALA A 209 -35.30 12.12 -0.05
C ALA A 209 -35.25 10.76 -0.79
N GLN A 210 -36.20 9.86 -0.49
CA GLN A 210 -36.32 8.58 -1.21
C GLN A 210 -36.67 8.77 -2.70
N LYS A 211 -37.53 9.74 -3.02
CA LYS A 211 -37.94 10.04 -4.41
C LYS A 211 -36.75 10.57 -5.23
N LEU A 212 -35.86 11.34 -4.61
CA LEU A 212 -34.66 11.88 -5.26
C LEU A 212 -33.60 10.79 -5.54
N LEU A 213 -33.37 9.88 -4.58
CA LEU A 213 -32.44 8.75 -4.75
C LEU A 213 -32.88 7.83 -5.90
N ARG A 214 -34.18 7.54 -6.01
CA ARG A 214 -34.73 6.76 -7.13
C ARG A 214 -34.52 7.44 -8.49
N LYS A 215 -34.57 8.78 -8.54
CA LYS A 215 -34.32 9.54 -9.77
C LYS A 215 -32.85 9.48 -10.20
N ARG A 216 -31.92 9.54 -9.24
CA ARG A 216 -30.47 9.43 -9.50
C ARG A 216 -30.06 8.02 -9.95
N CYS A 217 -30.60 6.95 -9.38
CA CYS A 217 -30.31 5.59 -9.85
C CYS A 217 -30.73 5.35 -11.31
N ARG A 218 -31.84 5.95 -11.79
CA ARG A 218 -32.25 5.83 -13.20
C ARG A 218 -31.31 6.53 -14.18
N LEU A 219 -30.55 7.54 -13.74
CA LEU A 219 -29.56 8.23 -14.56
C LEU A 219 -28.26 7.44 -14.70
N CYS A 220 -27.90 6.62 -13.70
CA CYS A 220 -26.73 5.74 -13.79
C CYS A 220 -26.98 4.52 -14.68
N ALA A 221 -28.20 3.97 -14.69
CA ALA A 221 -28.56 2.81 -15.52
C ALA A 221 -28.70 3.10 -17.03
N ARG A 222 -28.63 4.39 -17.44
CA ARG A 222 -28.72 4.82 -18.85
C ARG A 222 -27.37 5.13 -19.49
N LYS A 223 -26.27 4.98 -18.73
CA LYS A 223 -24.90 5.30 -19.16
C LYS A 223 -24.00 4.05 -19.35
N GLN A 224 -24.60 2.86 -19.38
CA GLN A 224 -23.97 1.61 -19.84
C GLN A 224 -24.68 1.18 -21.11
#